data_AF-A0A3D0XGY4-F1
#
_entry.id   AF-A0A3D0XGY4-F1
#
_cell.length_a   1.000
_cell.length_b   1.000
_cell.length_c   1.000
_cell.angle_alpha   90.00
_cell.angle_beta   90.00
_cell.angle_gamma   90.00
#
_symmetry.space_group_name_H-M   'P 1'
#
loop_
_entity.id
_entity.type
_entity.pdbx_description
1 polymer ?
#
loop_
_entity_poly.entity_id
_entity_poly.type
_entity_poly.pdbx_seq_one_letter_code
_entity_poly.pdbx_strand_id
1 'polypeptide(L)'
;MEPTHSPEPTHADIQQKVVTQLKESRRRIEGELQKVIIGQKAPIEEILIALLAGGNCLITGAPGLAKTLLVKSIAQVFDLRFQRIQFTPDLMPADITGTEILQDSEEGRKLTFVPGPIFANMILADEINRTPPKTQAALLEAMQEHQITTAGTRRDLPQPFFVLATQNPIEMEGTYPLPEAQLDRFMFNVVIDYLPEDDEVAVVRQTTADTSESISPIFTAEDIIQFHQTVRAVPIADDIIRHAVKMAAASRPQQANSPEFINNYVSWGAGLRAAQFMVLGAKVRALLEDRSHVLIEDVKAMAIPTLRHRILTNYRAEAESITVESIIERLLQHVASA
;
A
#
# COMPACT_ATOMS: atom_id res chain seq x y z
N MET A 1 8.52 -12.82 -52.46
CA MET A 1 7.95 -11.95 -51.40
C MET A 1 8.73 -12.29 -50.14
N GLU A 2 9.76 -11.50 -49.84
CA GLU A 2 10.46 -11.60 -48.56
C GLU A 2 9.49 -11.19 -47.44
N PRO A 3 9.44 -11.93 -46.32
CA PRO A 3 8.65 -11.50 -45.19
C PRO A 3 9.31 -10.26 -44.58
N THR A 4 8.58 -9.15 -44.61
CA THR A 4 8.93 -7.93 -43.87
C THR A 4 8.88 -8.24 -42.38
N HIS A 5 10.03 -8.60 -41.81
CA HIS A 5 10.21 -8.65 -40.36
C HIS A 5 10.19 -7.19 -39.87
N SER A 6 9.06 -6.76 -39.30
CA SER A 6 9.04 -5.55 -38.47
C SER A 6 10.06 -5.74 -37.35
N PRO A 7 10.98 -4.80 -37.10
CA PRO A 7 11.95 -4.94 -36.03
C PRO A 7 11.22 -5.04 -34.68
N GLU A 8 11.61 -6.00 -33.84
CA GLU A 8 11.10 -6.10 -32.48
C GLU A 8 11.41 -4.80 -31.72
N PRO A 9 10.45 -4.26 -30.95
CA PRO A 9 10.65 -3.01 -30.21
C PRO A 9 11.82 -3.16 -29.22
N THR A 10 12.72 -2.18 -29.23
CA THR A 10 13.88 -2.18 -28.35
C THR A 10 13.45 -1.96 -26.89
N HIS A 11 14.24 -2.41 -25.90
CA HIS A 11 13.95 -2.15 -24.48
C HIS A 11 13.69 -0.67 -24.16
N ALA A 12 14.38 0.24 -24.85
CA ALA A 12 14.17 1.68 -24.73
C ALA A 12 12.78 2.13 -25.24
N ASP A 13 12.29 1.53 -26.32
CA ASP A 13 10.97 1.85 -26.90
C ASP A 13 9.84 1.38 -25.98
N ILE A 14 10.00 0.20 -25.36
CA ILE A 14 9.06 -0.34 -24.37
C ILE A 14 9.02 0.59 -23.15
N GLN A 15 10.19 0.99 -22.63
CA GLN A 15 10.25 1.88 -21.47
C GLN A 15 9.64 3.26 -21.76
N GLN A 16 9.86 3.80 -22.95
CA GLN A 16 9.30 5.09 -23.34
C GLN A 16 7.78 5.03 -23.55
N LYS A 17 7.26 3.91 -24.08
CA LYS A 17 5.83 3.65 -24.20
C LYS A 17 5.16 3.52 -22.83
N VAL A 18 5.77 2.79 -21.89
CA VAL A 18 5.26 2.60 -20.52
C VAL A 18 5.26 3.92 -19.75
N VAL A 19 6.31 4.74 -19.90
CA VAL A 19 6.36 6.10 -19.34
C VAL A 19 5.24 6.96 -19.91
N THR A 20 5.00 6.92 -21.22
CA THR A 20 3.90 7.67 -21.86
C THR A 20 2.54 7.20 -21.35
N GLN A 21 2.35 5.88 -21.21
CA GLN A 21 1.14 5.32 -20.59
C GLN A 21 0.96 5.87 -19.18
N LEU A 22 1.96 5.77 -18.30
CA LEU A 22 1.92 6.27 -16.91
C LEU A 22 1.58 7.76 -16.81
N LYS A 23 2.09 8.57 -17.73
CA LYS A 23 1.81 10.02 -17.79
C LYS A 23 0.34 10.31 -18.07
N GLU A 24 -0.27 9.59 -19.01
CA GLU A 24 -1.70 9.69 -19.30
C GLU A 24 -2.58 8.94 -18.28
N SER A 25 -1.99 7.97 -17.56
CA SER A 25 -2.70 7.14 -16.59
C SER A 25 -3.32 7.95 -15.48
N ARG A 26 -2.62 8.94 -14.90
CA ARG A 26 -3.11 9.68 -13.72
C ARG A 26 -4.50 10.26 -13.96
N ARG A 27 -4.66 11.06 -15.03
CA ARG A 27 -5.93 11.71 -15.34
C ARG A 27 -7.03 10.70 -15.68
N ARG A 28 -6.68 9.60 -16.35
CA ARG A 28 -7.63 8.53 -16.70
C ARG A 28 -8.11 7.78 -15.47
N ILE A 29 -7.19 7.42 -14.57
CA ILE A 29 -7.48 6.76 -13.30
C ILE A 29 -8.34 7.67 -12.42
N GLU A 30 -7.93 8.93 -12.24
CA GLU A 30 -8.70 9.91 -11.47
C GLU A 30 -10.12 10.09 -12.05
N GLY A 31 -10.24 10.16 -13.38
CA GLY A 31 -11.54 10.27 -14.05
C GLY A 31 -12.46 9.06 -13.84
N GLU A 32 -11.93 7.83 -13.89
CA GLU A 32 -12.72 6.63 -13.60
C GLU A 32 -13.08 6.52 -12.11
N LEU A 33 -12.15 6.84 -11.20
CA LEU A 33 -12.39 6.78 -9.76
C LEU A 33 -13.41 7.83 -9.32
N GLN A 34 -13.41 9.02 -9.92
CA GLN A 34 -14.38 10.10 -9.62
C GLN A 34 -15.83 9.74 -9.95
N LYS A 35 -16.09 8.73 -10.79
CA LYS A 35 -17.45 8.25 -11.06
C LYS A 35 -18.10 7.61 -9.84
N VAL A 36 -17.30 7.03 -8.96
CA VAL A 36 -17.77 6.21 -7.83
C VAL A 36 -17.31 6.77 -6.48
N ILE A 37 -16.18 7.46 -6.45
CA ILE A 37 -15.56 7.99 -5.23
C ILE A 37 -15.59 9.50 -5.28
N ILE A 38 -16.19 10.10 -4.25
CA ILE A 38 -16.21 11.54 -4.04
C ILE A 38 -15.21 11.87 -2.92
N GLY A 39 -14.41 12.90 -3.14
CA GLY A 39 -13.35 13.31 -2.21
C GLY A 39 -12.17 12.33 -2.15
N GLN A 40 -11.49 12.28 -1.00
CA GLN A 40 -10.39 11.34 -0.70
C GLN A 40 -9.18 11.37 -1.66
N LYS A 41 -8.86 12.54 -2.24
CA LYS A 41 -7.74 12.68 -3.21
C LYS A 41 -6.40 12.18 -2.67
N ALA A 42 -6.03 12.56 -1.44
CA ALA A 42 -4.76 12.15 -0.84
C ALA A 42 -4.68 10.63 -0.58
N PRO A 43 -5.67 9.98 0.06
CA PRO A 43 -5.68 8.52 0.19
C PRO A 43 -5.62 7.77 -1.15
N ILE A 44 -6.34 8.25 -2.17
CA ILE A 44 -6.30 7.67 -3.52
C ILE A 44 -4.87 7.74 -4.06
N GLU A 45 -4.24 8.93 -3.99
CA GLU A 45 -2.88 9.14 -4.48
C GLU A 45 -1.86 8.25 -3.75
N GLU A 46 -1.92 8.14 -2.42
CA GLU A 46 -1.01 7.30 -1.64
C GLU A 46 -1.16 5.80 -1.98
N ILE A 47 -2.40 5.30 -2.12
CA ILE A 47 -2.65 3.90 -2.48
C ILE A 47 -2.18 3.62 -3.92
N LEU A 48 -2.45 4.52 -4.87
CA LEU A 48 -1.97 4.38 -6.25
C LEU A 48 -0.44 4.37 -6.30
N ILE A 49 0.21 5.25 -5.53
CA ILE A 49 1.68 5.28 -5.46
C ILE A 49 2.22 3.95 -4.92
N ALA A 50 1.64 3.41 -3.86
CA ALA A 50 2.05 2.13 -3.31
C ALA A 50 1.84 0.99 -4.30
N LEU A 51 0.68 0.93 -4.97
CA LEU A 51 0.36 -0.06 -6.00
C LEU A 51 1.41 -0.06 -7.12
N LEU A 52 1.71 1.12 -7.67
CA LEU A 52 2.69 1.28 -8.75
C LEU A 52 4.14 1.09 -8.29
N ALA A 53 4.42 1.21 -6.99
CA ALA A 53 5.72 0.90 -6.40
C ALA A 53 5.91 -0.59 -6.05
N GLY A 54 4.85 -1.40 -6.07
CA GLY A 54 4.89 -2.78 -5.59
C GLY A 54 4.81 -2.90 -4.06
N GLY A 55 4.26 -1.90 -3.38
CA GLY A 55 4.14 -1.81 -1.93
C GLY A 55 2.76 -2.16 -1.40
N ASN A 56 2.72 -2.62 -0.15
CA ASN A 56 1.49 -2.89 0.60
C ASN A 56 1.11 -1.67 1.46
N CYS A 57 -0.18 -1.48 1.74
CA CYS A 57 -0.66 -0.35 2.53
C CYS A 57 -1.32 -0.82 3.83
N LEU A 58 -1.08 -0.06 4.89
CA LEU A 58 -1.95 -0.01 6.05
C LEU A 58 -2.97 1.12 5.84
N ILE A 59 -4.22 0.91 6.22
CA ILE A 59 -5.27 1.92 6.15
C ILE A 59 -5.83 2.13 7.56
N THR A 60 -5.64 3.32 8.11
CA THR A 60 -6.23 3.74 9.38
C THR A 60 -7.41 4.69 9.12
N GLY A 61 -8.50 4.51 9.86
CA GLY A 61 -9.67 5.39 9.76
C GLY A 61 -10.88 4.79 10.48
N ALA A 62 -11.93 5.58 10.69
CA ALA A 62 -13.17 5.07 11.28
C ALA A 62 -13.88 4.04 10.37
N PRO A 63 -14.73 3.17 10.93
CA PRO A 63 -15.67 2.38 10.15
C PRO A 63 -16.58 3.27 9.29
N GLY A 64 -17.02 2.77 8.13
CA GLY A 64 -17.99 3.49 7.30
C GLY A 64 -17.42 4.51 6.31
N LEU A 65 -16.10 4.77 6.31
CA LEU A 65 -15.44 5.75 5.42
C LEU A 65 -15.21 5.24 3.98
N ALA A 66 -16.09 4.39 3.46
CA ALA A 66 -16.04 3.84 2.10
C ALA A 66 -14.71 3.16 1.70
N LYS A 67 -13.89 2.71 2.65
CA LYS A 67 -12.58 2.07 2.39
C LYS A 67 -12.68 0.89 1.41
N THR A 68 -13.67 0.02 1.63
CA THR A 68 -13.93 -1.13 0.75
C THR A 68 -14.27 -0.69 -0.68
N LEU A 69 -15.05 0.38 -0.82
CA LEU A 69 -15.41 0.91 -2.14
C LEU A 69 -14.18 1.48 -2.85
N LEU A 70 -13.34 2.24 -2.13
CA LEU A 70 -12.09 2.79 -2.65
C LEU A 70 -11.17 1.70 -3.19
N VAL A 71 -10.88 0.68 -2.37
CA VAL A 71 -9.97 -0.40 -2.74
C VAL A 71 -10.53 -1.24 -3.89
N LYS A 72 -11.83 -1.56 -3.86
CA LYS A 72 -12.50 -2.29 -4.95
C LYS A 72 -12.48 -1.50 -6.26
N SER A 73 -12.68 -0.19 -6.20
CA SER A 73 -12.68 0.69 -7.37
C SER A 73 -11.30 0.73 -8.03
N ILE A 74 -10.23 0.83 -7.22
CA ILE A 74 -8.85 0.73 -7.72
C ILE A 74 -8.61 -0.64 -8.36
N ALA A 75 -9.06 -1.74 -7.74
CA ALA A 75 -8.94 -3.07 -8.34
C ALA A 75 -9.60 -3.14 -9.73
N GLN A 76 -10.79 -2.53 -9.90
CA GLN A 76 -11.51 -2.50 -11.17
C GLN A 76 -10.79 -1.69 -12.24
N VAL A 77 -10.16 -0.56 -11.88
CA VAL A 77 -9.39 0.26 -12.82
C VAL A 77 -8.20 -0.51 -13.43
N PHE A 78 -7.61 -1.44 -12.67
CA PHE A 78 -6.45 -2.22 -13.07
C PHE A 78 -6.77 -3.70 -13.43
N ASP A 79 -8.05 -4.03 -13.60
CA ASP A 79 -8.53 -5.39 -13.91
C ASP A 79 -7.95 -6.47 -12.96
N LEU A 80 -7.89 -6.12 -11.67
CA LEU A 80 -7.31 -6.99 -10.65
C LEU A 80 -8.38 -7.85 -9.99
N ARG A 81 -8.05 -9.13 -9.75
CA ARG A 81 -8.89 -9.98 -8.91
C ARG A 81 -8.85 -9.45 -7.48
N PHE A 82 -9.99 -8.94 -7.01
CA PHE A 82 -10.18 -8.42 -5.66
C PHE A 82 -10.75 -9.48 -4.71
N GLN A 83 -10.22 -9.54 -3.49
CA GLN A 83 -10.79 -10.32 -2.39
C GLN A 83 -10.77 -9.51 -1.10
N ARG A 84 -11.86 -9.62 -0.32
CA ARG A 84 -11.97 -9.04 1.02
C ARG A 84 -11.94 -10.17 2.04
N ILE A 85 -11.04 -10.06 3.01
CA ILE A 85 -10.93 -10.99 4.13
C ILE A 85 -11.23 -10.20 5.40
N GLN A 86 -12.30 -10.57 6.10
CA GLN A 86 -12.60 -10.01 7.41
C GLN A 86 -11.81 -10.79 8.46
N PHE A 87 -10.96 -10.09 9.21
CA PHE A 87 -10.22 -10.69 10.31
C PHE A 87 -11.12 -10.73 11.54
N THR A 88 -11.47 -11.95 11.94
CA THR A 88 -12.27 -12.23 13.14
C THR A 88 -11.43 -13.02 14.15
N PRO A 89 -11.78 -13.04 15.44
CA PRO A 89 -11.00 -13.74 16.47
C PRO A 89 -10.85 -15.25 16.24
N ASP A 90 -11.79 -15.85 15.53
CA ASP A 90 -11.87 -17.28 15.19
C ASP A 90 -11.19 -17.65 13.86
N LEU A 91 -10.77 -16.66 13.07
CA LEU A 91 -10.16 -16.90 11.77
C LEU A 91 -8.85 -17.68 11.90
N MET A 92 -8.76 -18.84 11.23
CA MET A 92 -7.57 -19.68 11.23
C MET A 92 -6.64 -19.35 10.05
N PRO A 93 -5.33 -19.64 10.14
CA PRO A 93 -4.41 -19.49 9.03
C PRO A 93 -4.87 -20.18 7.73
N ALA A 94 -5.45 -21.38 7.85
CA ALA A 94 -5.94 -22.17 6.71
C ALA A 94 -7.15 -21.53 6.02
N ASP A 95 -7.94 -20.70 6.72
CA ASP A 95 -9.06 -19.96 6.12
C ASP A 95 -8.57 -18.84 5.19
N ILE A 96 -7.31 -18.40 5.36
CA ILE A 96 -6.65 -17.40 4.51
C ILE A 96 -5.88 -18.07 3.37
N THR A 97 -5.05 -19.06 3.72
CA THR A 97 -4.11 -19.68 2.78
C THR A 97 -4.75 -20.81 1.97
N GLY A 98 -5.83 -21.41 2.46
CA GLY A 98 -6.48 -22.56 1.83
C GLY A 98 -6.22 -23.86 2.58
N THR A 99 -6.95 -24.90 2.21
CA THR A 99 -6.94 -26.20 2.89
C THR A 99 -6.97 -27.34 1.88
N GLU A 100 -6.48 -28.51 2.29
CA GLU A 100 -6.62 -29.74 1.51
C GLU A 100 -7.86 -30.49 1.97
N ILE A 101 -8.77 -30.75 1.04
CA ILE A 101 -9.97 -31.52 1.29
C ILE A 101 -9.86 -32.88 0.61
N LEU A 102 -10.40 -33.91 1.25
CA LEU A 102 -10.54 -35.21 0.63
C LEU A 102 -11.77 -35.18 -0.29
N GLN A 103 -11.55 -35.32 -1.60
CA GLN A 103 -12.60 -35.47 -2.59
C GLN A 103 -12.71 -36.93 -3.01
N ASP A 104 -13.94 -37.45 -3.01
CA ASP A 104 -14.25 -38.73 -3.62
C ASP A 104 -14.35 -38.53 -5.14
N SER A 105 -13.50 -39.23 -5.90
CA SER A 105 -13.55 -39.29 -7.36
C SER A 105 -13.88 -40.72 -7.83
N GLU A 106 -14.20 -40.89 -9.11
CA GLU A 106 -14.42 -42.23 -9.69
C GLU A 106 -13.21 -43.16 -9.54
N GLU A 107 -12.00 -42.61 -9.35
CA GLU A 107 -10.74 -43.33 -9.16
C GLU A 107 -10.35 -43.53 -7.67
N GLY A 108 -11.18 -43.05 -6.74
CA GLY A 108 -10.96 -43.16 -5.29
C GLY A 108 -10.82 -41.81 -4.56
N ARG A 109 -10.41 -41.88 -3.29
CA ARG A 109 -10.22 -40.72 -2.40
C ARG A 109 -8.93 -39.98 -2.72
N LYS A 110 -9.03 -38.73 -3.17
CA LYS A 110 -7.89 -37.87 -3.50
C LYS A 110 -7.89 -36.61 -2.64
N LEU A 111 -6.73 -36.22 -2.12
CA LEU A 111 -6.55 -34.91 -1.49
C LEU A 111 -6.46 -33.83 -2.58
N THR A 112 -7.41 -32.90 -2.58
CA THR A 112 -7.47 -31.75 -3.50
C THR A 112 -7.31 -30.47 -2.70
N PHE A 113 -6.40 -29.60 -3.14
CA PHE A 113 -6.21 -28.30 -2.52
C PHE A 113 -7.29 -27.32 -2.97
N VAL A 114 -7.92 -26.66 -2.01
CA VAL A 114 -8.85 -25.55 -2.23
C VAL A 114 -8.14 -24.25 -1.86
N PRO A 115 -7.88 -23.36 -2.84
CA PRO A 115 -7.20 -22.10 -2.58
C PRO A 115 -8.03 -21.21 -1.68
N GLY A 116 -7.37 -20.62 -0.68
CA GLY A 116 -7.98 -19.60 0.18
C GLY A 116 -8.17 -18.25 -0.55
N PRO A 117 -8.81 -17.29 0.12
CA PRO A 117 -9.08 -15.96 -0.44
C PRO A 117 -7.82 -15.15 -0.76
N ILE A 118 -6.64 -15.54 -0.24
CA ILE A 118 -5.37 -14.88 -0.56
C ILE A 118 -4.92 -15.09 -2.02
N PHE A 119 -5.51 -16.04 -2.76
CA PHE A 119 -5.22 -16.27 -4.18
C PHE A 119 -5.95 -15.26 -5.08
N ALA A 120 -5.61 -13.99 -4.93
CA ALA A 120 -6.12 -12.86 -5.68
C ALA A 120 -5.03 -11.79 -5.81
N ASN A 121 -5.21 -10.82 -6.70
CA ASN A 121 -4.20 -9.78 -6.95
C ASN A 121 -4.23 -8.67 -5.90
N MET A 122 -5.43 -8.33 -5.42
CA MET A 122 -5.63 -7.26 -4.44
C MET A 122 -6.47 -7.76 -3.27
N ILE A 123 -5.87 -7.78 -2.09
CA ILE A 123 -6.48 -8.27 -0.85
C ILE A 123 -6.77 -7.09 0.07
N LEU A 124 -8.03 -6.92 0.45
CA LEU A 124 -8.43 -6.08 1.58
C LEU A 124 -8.51 -6.94 2.84
N ALA A 125 -7.54 -6.81 3.73
CA ALA A 125 -7.50 -7.47 5.04
C ALA A 125 -8.12 -6.53 6.08
N ASP A 126 -9.43 -6.68 6.31
CA ASP A 126 -10.19 -5.77 7.16
C ASP A 126 -10.02 -6.16 8.63
N GLU A 127 -9.69 -5.18 9.47
CA GLU A 127 -9.51 -5.32 10.93
C GLU A 127 -8.44 -6.35 11.32
N ILE A 128 -7.28 -6.28 10.68
CA ILE A 128 -6.17 -7.24 10.89
C ILE A 128 -5.78 -7.42 12.37
N ASN A 129 -6.03 -6.39 13.19
CA ASN A 129 -5.80 -6.41 14.63
C ASN A 129 -6.86 -7.18 15.43
N ARG A 130 -7.88 -7.81 14.84
CA ARG A 130 -8.90 -8.60 15.57
C ARG A 130 -8.64 -10.11 15.62
N THR A 131 -7.56 -10.57 15.01
CA THR A 131 -7.22 -12.00 14.96
C THR A 131 -5.89 -12.28 15.68
N PRO A 132 -5.70 -13.48 16.29
CA PRO A 132 -4.44 -13.82 16.93
C PRO A 132 -3.19 -13.69 16.04
N PRO A 133 -2.00 -13.49 16.64
CA PRO A 133 -0.74 -13.28 15.90
C PRO A 133 -0.39 -14.37 14.88
N LYS A 134 -0.82 -15.63 15.13
CA LYS A 134 -0.56 -16.76 14.22
C LYS A 134 -1.24 -16.59 12.86
N THR A 135 -2.47 -16.08 12.83
CA THR A 135 -3.21 -15.85 11.59
C THR A 135 -2.74 -14.58 10.89
N GLN A 136 -2.40 -13.53 11.65
CA GLN A 136 -1.74 -12.34 11.11
C GLN A 136 -0.43 -12.72 10.39
N ALA A 137 0.38 -13.57 11.02
CA ALA A 137 1.64 -14.04 10.44
C ALA A 137 1.44 -14.76 9.10
N ALA A 138 0.37 -15.53 8.93
CA ALA A 138 0.09 -16.24 7.67
C ALA A 138 -0.12 -15.28 6.48
N LEU A 139 -0.85 -14.18 6.69
CA LEU A 139 -1.00 -13.13 5.67
C LEU A 139 0.32 -12.37 5.44
N LEU A 140 1.04 -12.04 6.51
CA LEU A 140 2.28 -11.24 6.43
C LEU A 140 3.45 -12.02 5.80
N GLU A 141 3.47 -13.34 5.97
CA GLU A 141 4.42 -14.25 5.29
C GLU A 141 4.14 -14.25 3.79
N ALA A 142 2.89 -14.50 3.38
CA ALA A 142 2.46 -14.40 1.98
C ALA A 142 2.77 -13.04 1.36
N MET A 143 2.62 -11.96 2.13
CA MET A 143 2.94 -10.60 1.72
C MET A 143 4.43 -10.36 1.44
N GLN A 144 5.34 -11.11 2.06
CA GLN A 144 6.79 -10.98 1.83
C GLN A 144 7.32 -12.01 0.83
N GLU A 145 6.85 -13.25 0.94
CA GLU A 145 7.36 -14.37 0.17
C GLU A 145 6.64 -14.53 -1.18
N HIS A 146 5.50 -13.85 -1.38
CA HIS A 146 4.66 -13.95 -2.58
C HIS A 146 4.25 -15.40 -2.93
N GLN A 147 4.24 -16.27 -1.92
CA GLN A 147 3.94 -17.68 -2.01
C GLN A 147 3.42 -18.15 -0.65
N ILE A 148 2.83 -19.35 -0.62
CA ILE A 148 2.49 -20.05 0.61
C ILE A 148 3.01 -21.49 0.57
N THR A 149 3.14 -22.11 1.74
CA THR A 149 3.37 -23.56 1.84
C THR A 149 2.23 -24.21 2.60
N THR A 150 1.54 -25.14 1.95
CA THR A 150 0.44 -25.92 2.54
C THR A 150 0.74 -27.40 2.37
N ALA A 151 0.69 -28.17 3.47
CA ALA A 151 0.99 -29.61 3.47
C ALA A 151 2.35 -29.96 2.80
N GLY A 152 3.36 -29.11 2.99
CA GLY A 152 4.70 -29.29 2.40
C GLY A 152 4.81 -28.95 0.91
N THR A 153 3.71 -28.54 0.27
CA THR A 153 3.72 -28.09 -1.14
C THR A 153 3.74 -26.57 -1.20
N ARG A 154 4.76 -26.03 -1.88
CA ARG A 154 4.86 -24.60 -2.19
C ARG A 154 3.87 -24.23 -3.29
N ARG A 155 3.19 -23.09 -3.14
CA ARG A 155 2.23 -22.54 -4.09
C ARG A 155 2.47 -21.04 -4.24
N ASP A 156 2.74 -20.59 -5.46
CA ASP A 156 2.96 -19.16 -5.73
C ASP A 156 1.63 -18.40 -5.81
N LEU A 157 1.65 -17.14 -5.35
CA LEU A 157 0.48 -16.27 -5.41
C LEU A 157 0.37 -15.58 -6.78
N PRO A 158 -0.86 -15.27 -7.25
CA PRO A 158 -1.05 -14.50 -8.48
C PRO A 158 -0.30 -13.16 -8.42
N GLN A 159 0.43 -12.82 -9.48
CA GLN A 159 1.14 -11.55 -9.58
C GLN A 159 0.36 -10.56 -10.47
N PRO A 160 0.36 -9.27 -10.14
CA PRO A 160 0.95 -8.69 -8.94
C PRO A 160 0.09 -9.01 -7.70
N PHE A 161 0.72 -9.07 -6.52
CA PHE A 161 0.07 -9.37 -5.24
C PHE A 161 0.18 -8.19 -4.27
N PHE A 162 -0.97 -7.60 -3.90
CA PHE A 162 -1.06 -6.43 -3.04
C PHE A 162 -2.00 -6.66 -1.87
N VAL A 163 -1.57 -6.24 -0.68
CA VAL A 163 -2.35 -6.29 0.54
C VAL A 163 -2.59 -4.88 1.06
N LEU A 164 -3.86 -4.58 1.30
CA LEU A 164 -4.31 -3.39 2.02
C LEU A 164 -4.93 -3.87 3.32
N ALA A 165 -4.25 -3.61 4.43
CA ALA A 165 -4.71 -4.02 5.75
C ALA A 165 -5.37 -2.83 6.44
N THR A 166 -6.56 -2.99 7.01
CA THR A 166 -7.16 -1.96 7.86
C THR A 166 -6.93 -2.28 9.32
N GLN A 167 -6.77 -1.23 10.13
CA GLN A 167 -6.80 -1.33 11.59
C GLN A 167 -7.94 -0.48 12.12
N ASN A 168 -8.69 -1.04 13.08
CA ASN A 168 -9.69 -0.29 13.83
C ASN A 168 -9.01 0.28 15.10
N PRO A 169 -8.82 1.61 15.20
CA PRO A 169 -8.11 2.22 16.32
C PRO A 169 -8.99 2.39 17.57
N ILE A 170 -10.31 2.20 17.47
CA ILE A 170 -11.27 2.51 18.54
C ILE A 170 -11.51 1.29 19.44
N GLU A 171 -11.43 0.08 18.89
CA GLU A 171 -11.68 -1.17 19.64
C GLU A 171 -10.45 -1.59 20.47
N MET A 172 -10.57 -1.46 21.79
CA MET A 172 -9.52 -1.80 22.75
C MET A 172 -9.64 -3.23 23.31
N GLU A 173 -10.80 -3.87 23.14
CA GLU A 173 -11.07 -5.21 23.67
C GLU A 173 -10.99 -6.26 22.57
N GLY A 174 -10.25 -7.35 22.82
CA GLY A 174 -10.10 -8.44 21.85
C GLY A 174 -9.22 -8.10 20.64
N THR A 175 -8.39 -7.05 20.72
CA THR A 175 -7.45 -6.70 19.66
C THR A 175 -6.01 -7.11 19.98
N TYR A 176 -5.31 -7.53 18.94
CA TYR A 176 -3.91 -7.94 18.91
C TYR A 176 -3.14 -6.97 18.00
N PRO A 177 -2.48 -5.95 18.58
CA PRO A 177 -1.74 -4.98 17.78
C PRO A 177 -0.62 -5.68 17.00
N LEU A 178 -0.38 -5.21 15.78
CA LEU A 178 0.74 -5.68 14.98
C LEU A 178 2.05 -5.17 15.61
N PRO A 179 3.04 -6.05 15.86
CA PRO A 179 4.36 -5.62 16.28
C PRO A 179 5.00 -4.67 15.25
N GLU A 180 5.89 -3.79 15.71
CA GLU A 180 6.56 -2.78 14.88
C GLU A 180 7.31 -3.42 13.71
N ALA A 181 7.92 -4.58 13.95
CA ALA A 181 8.57 -5.36 12.91
C ALA A 181 7.62 -5.80 11.79
N GLN A 182 6.34 -6.04 12.09
CA GLN A 182 5.31 -6.38 11.12
C GLN A 182 4.79 -5.13 10.41
N LEU A 183 4.55 -4.04 11.15
CA LEU A 183 4.16 -2.75 10.59
C LEU A 183 5.20 -2.24 9.57
N ASP A 184 6.50 -2.41 9.84
CA ASP A 184 7.58 -1.98 8.95
C ASP A 184 7.53 -2.62 7.54
N ARG A 185 6.79 -3.72 7.36
CA ARG A 185 6.59 -4.38 6.06
C ARG A 185 5.61 -3.64 5.15
N PHE A 186 4.74 -2.78 5.69
CA PHE A 186 3.83 -1.95 4.89
C PHE A 186 4.55 -0.71 4.39
N MET A 187 4.43 -0.41 3.10
CA MET A 187 5.05 0.77 2.49
C MET A 187 4.54 2.05 3.15
N PHE A 188 3.23 2.23 3.14
CA PHE A 188 2.55 3.40 3.71
C PHE A 188 1.51 3.02 4.75
N ASN A 189 1.28 3.93 5.69
CA ASN A 189 0.05 4.01 6.47
C ASN A 189 -0.79 5.17 5.93
N VAL A 190 -1.89 4.85 5.25
CA VAL A 190 -2.83 5.78 4.64
C VAL A 190 -3.94 6.09 5.63
N VAL A 191 -4.14 7.37 5.94
CA VAL A 191 -5.20 7.81 6.86
C VAL A 191 -6.39 8.28 6.05
N ILE A 192 -7.55 7.67 6.30
CA ILE A 192 -8.83 8.09 5.74
C ILE A 192 -9.66 8.67 6.88
N ASP A 193 -10.01 9.93 6.75
CA ASP A 193 -10.83 10.68 7.70
C ASP A 193 -12.20 11.01 7.09
N TYR A 194 -13.08 11.60 7.90
CA TYR A 194 -14.37 12.09 7.45
C TYR A 194 -14.22 13.11 6.32
N LEU A 195 -15.18 13.08 5.40
CA LEU A 195 -15.23 14.01 4.29
C LEU A 195 -15.70 15.40 4.78
N PRO A 196 -15.32 16.47 4.07
CA PRO A 196 -16.00 17.75 4.22
C PRO A 196 -17.52 17.59 3.97
N GLU A 197 -18.33 18.43 4.61
CA GLU A 197 -19.80 18.36 4.55
C GLU A 197 -20.33 18.27 3.11
N ASP A 198 -19.83 19.10 2.20
CA ASP A 198 -20.28 19.11 0.79
C ASP A 198 -19.99 17.78 0.07
N ASP A 199 -18.81 17.20 0.30
CA ASP A 199 -18.41 15.91 -0.27
C ASP A 199 -19.26 14.77 0.34
N GLU A 200 -19.51 14.83 1.65
CA GLU A 200 -20.34 13.84 2.35
C GLU A 200 -21.81 13.88 1.88
N VAL A 201 -22.37 15.08 1.69
CA VAL A 201 -23.71 15.26 1.09
C VAL A 201 -23.77 14.67 -0.31
N ALA A 202 -22.71 14.85 -1.11
CA ALA A 202 -22.64 14.27 -2.44
C ALA A 202 -22.56 12.73 -2.40
N VAL A 203 -21.78 12.14 -1.47
CA VAL A 203 -21.74 10.68 -1.24
C VAL A 203 -23.12 10.15 -0.84
N VAL A 204 -23.80 10.80 0.11
CA VAL A 204 -25.14 10.39 0.56
C VAL A 204 -26.12 10.45 -0.62
N ARG A 205 -26.08 11.52 -1.43
CA ARG A 205 -26.94 11.64 -2.62
C ARG A 205 -26.67 10.55 -3.65
N GLN A 206 -25.41 10.25 -3.93
CA GLN A 206 -25.03 9.23 -4.91
C GLN A 206 -25.41 7.81 -4.43
N THR A 207 -25.16 7.49 -3.16
CA THR A 207 -25.42 6.15 -2.60
C THR A 207 -26.89 5.86 -2.36
N THR A 208 -27.73 6.91 -2.25
CA THR A 208 -29.19 6.80 -2.12
C THR A 208 -29.94 6.96 -3.44
N ALA A 209 -29.23 7.13 -4.56
CA ALA A 209 -29.80 7.16 -5.90
C ALA A 209 -29.72 5.77 -6.58
N ASP A 210 -30.65 5.46 -7.49
CA ASP A 210 -30.67 4.20 -8.25
C ASP A 210 -29.62 4.15 -9.40
N THR A 211 -28.79 5.18 -9.54
CA THR A 211 -27.79 5.29 -10.60
C THR A 211 -26.39 5.10 -10.04
N SER A 212 -25.75 3.98 -10.36
CA SER A 212 -24.30 3.81 -10.22
C SER A 212 -23.65 3.75 -11.60
N GLU A 213 -22.63 4.57 -11.82
CA GLU A 213 -21.76 4.45 -12.99
C GLU A 213 -20.75 3.33 -12.74
N SER A 214 -20.51 2.50 -13.76
CA SER A 214 -19.51 1.42 -13.66
C SER A 214 -18.13 1.90 -14.07
N ILE A 215 -17.13 1.51 -13.30
CA ILE A 215 -15.72 1.72 -13.64
C ILE A 215 -15.34 0.82 -14.82
N SER A 216 -14.71 1.40 -15.82
CA SER A 216 -14.12 0.64 -16.93
C SER A 216 -12.65 0.35 -16.64
N PRO A 217 -12.17 -0.90 -16.82
CA PRO A 217 -10.76 -1.21 -16.64
C PRO A 217 -9.92 -0.45 -17.67
N ILE A 218 -8.82 0.14 -17.19
CA ILE A 218 -7.91 0.98 -17.97
C ILE A 218 -6.58 0.26 -18.22
N PHE A 219 -6.15 -0.54 -17.23
CA PHE A 219 -4.89 -1.29 -17.21
C PHE A 219 -5.14 -2.73 -16.81
N THR A 220 -4.18 -3.61 -17.08
CA THR A 220 -4.20 -5.00 -16.63
C THR A 220 -3.16 -5.27 -15.54
N ALA A 221 -3.20 -6.49 -14.98
CA ALA A 221 -2.17 -6.99 -14.07
C ALA A 221 -0.76 -6.93 -14.67
N GLU A 222 -0.60 -7.26 -15.96
CA GLU A 222 0.69 -7.22 -16.66
C GLU A 222 1.22 -5.79 -16.80
N ASP A 223 0.36 -4.81 -17.05
CA ASP A 223 0.75 -3.40 -17.10
C ASP A 223 1.37 -2.94 -15.78
N ILE A 224 0.80 -3.37 -14.64
CA ILE A 224 1.35 -3.06 -13.31
C ILE A 224 2.76 -3.62 -13.13
N ILE A 225 3.00 -4.86 -13.58
CA ILE A 225 4.34 -5.48 -13.51
C ILE A 225 5.35 -4.66 -14.34
N GLN A 226 4.94 -4.16 -15.50
CA GLN A 226 5.78 -3.26 -16.32
C GLN A 226 6.01 -1.91 -15.64
N PHE A 227 5.01 -1.36 -14.93
CA PHE A 227 5.16 -0.16 -14.14
C PHE A 227 6.18 -0.34 -13.02
N HIS A 228 6.18 -1.47 -12.31
CA HIS A 228 7.16 -1.75 -11.26
C HIS A 228 8.61 -1.70 -11.77
N GLN A 229 8.84 -2.27 -12.96
CA GLN A 229 10.16 -2.26 -13.60
C GLN A 229 10.56 -0.85 -14.00
N THR A 230 9.64 -0.10 -14.60
CA THR A 230 9.86 1.29 -15.04
C THR A 230 10.17 2.21 -13.86
N VAL A 231 9.39 2.10 -12.77
CA VAL A 231 9.60 2.86 -11.54
C VAL A 231 11.00 2.61 -10.98
N ARG A 232 11.45 1.35 -10.92
CA ARG A 232 12.79 1.02 -10.42
C ARG A 232 13.90 1.64 -11.28
N ALA A 233 13.68 1.75 -12.59
CA ALA A 233 14.61 2.33 -13.55
C ALA A 233 14.67 3.87 -13.53
N VAL A 234 13.76 4.57 -12.84
CA VAL A 234 13.78 6.04 -12.74
C VAL A 234 15.09 6.50 -12.09
N PRO A 235 15.84 7.43 -12.73
CA PRO A 235 17.06 7.98 -12.16
C PRO A 235 16.76 8.85 -10.94
N ILE A 236 17.62 8.77 -9.94
CA ILE A 236 17.56 9.58 -8.73
C ILE A 236 18.98 9.98 -8.34
N ALA A 237 19.18 11.25 -7.99
CA ALA A 237 20.48 11.75 -7.57
C ALA A 237 20.85 11.24 -6.16
N ASP A 238 22.14 10.98 -5.94
CA ASP A 238 22.66 10.52 -4.65
C ASP A 238 22.29 11.46 -3.50
N ASP A 239 22.26 12.76 -3.72
CA ASP A 239 21.90 13.74 -2.69
C ASP A 239 20.44 13.60 -2.24
N ILE A 240 19.54 13.19 -3.15
CA ILE A 240 18.13 12.93 -2.83
C ILE A 240 18.00 11.63 -2.03
N ILE A 241 18.76 10.58 -2.40
CA ILE A 241 18.83 9.35 -1.60
C ILE A 241 19.38 9.66 -0.20
N ARG A 242 20.46 10.44 -0.11
CA ARG A 242 21.04 10.88 1.16
C ARG A 242 20.02 11.68 1.98
N HIS A 243 19.20 12.51 1.36
CA HIS A 243 18.13 13.23 2.03
C HIS A 243 17.10 12.27 2.65
N ALA A 244 16.62 11.26 1.92
CA ALA A 244 15.72 10.23 2.44
C ALA A 244 16.35 9.45 3.62
N VAL A 245 17.64 9.10 3.51
CA VAL A 245 18.39 8.43 4.59
C VAL A 245 18.56 9.33 5.80
N LYS A 246 18.89 10.61 5.61
CA LYS A 246 18.98 11.61 6.69
C LYS A 246 17.66 11.75 7.42
N MET A 247 16.53 11.78 6.72
CA MET A 247 15.20 11.81 7.33
C MET A 247 14.93 10.58 8.20
N ALA A 248 15.13 9.37 7.65
CA ALA A 248 14.94 8.16 8.43
C ALA A 248 15.89 8.11 9.65
N ALA A 249 17.14 8.52 9.49
CA ALA A 249 18.12 8.56 10.57
C ALA A 249 17.76 9.59 11.66
N ALA A 250 17.32 10.79 11.26
CA ALA A 250 16.94 11.86 12.19
C ALA A 250 15.72 11.47 13.04
N SER A 251 14.87 10.55 12.58
CA SER A 251 13.73 10.04 13.36
C SER A 251 14.12 9.09 14.50
N ARG A 252 15.38 8.63 14.54
CA ARG A 252 15.86 7.67 15.55
C ARG A 252 16.31 8.40 16.81
N PRO A 253 15.85 8.04 18.02
CA PRO A 253 16.33 8.65 19.24
C PRO A 253 17.76 8.20 19.57
N GLN A 254 18.46 9.01 20.36
CA GLN A 254 19.79 8.75 20.95
C GLN A 254 20.92 8.52 19.92
N GLN A 255 20.83 9.10 18.72
CA GLN A 255 21.93 9.13 17.74
C GLN A 255 22.66 10.47 17.79
N ALA A 256 23.90 10.50 17.28
CA ALA A 256 24.76 11.69 17.30
C ALA A 256 24.11 12.95 16.67
N ASN A 257 23.26 12.75 15.65
CA ASN A 257 22.59 13.83 14.92
C ASN A 257 21.07 13.86 15.17
N SER A 258 20.59 13.19 16.22
CA SER A 258 19.15 13.18 16.54
C SER A 258 18.74 14.56 17.09
N PRO A 259 17.71 15.19 16.50
CA PRO A 259 17.16 16.42 17.06
C PRO A 259 16.70 16.24 18.50
N GLU A 260 16.80 17.28 19.32
CA GLU A 260 16.44 17.20 20.74
C GLU A 260 14.98 16.75 20.95
N PHE A 261 14.06 17.25 20.12
CA PHE A 261 12.65 16.86 20.22
C PHE A 261 12.42 15.37 19.91
N ILE A 262 13.24 14.75 19.07
CA ILE A 262 13.17 13.30 18.81
C ILE A 262 13.61 12.54 20.06
N ASN A 263 14.70 12.96 20.70
CA ASN A 263 15.15 12.36 21.96
C ASN A 263 14.12 12.51 23.09
N ASN A 264 13.34 13.60 23.07
CA ASN A 264 12.35 13.88 24.10
C ASN A 264 11.02 13.15 23.90
N TYR A 265 10.60 12.90 22.65
CA TYR A 265 9.24 12.44 22.32
C TYR A 265 9.15 11.06 21.66
N VAL A 266 10.25 10.55 21.09
CA VAL A 266 10.26 9.31 20.32
C VAL A 266 10.95 8.19 21.10
N SER A 267 10.27 7.05 21.23
CA SER A 267 10.82 5.83 21.83
C SER A 267 11.50 4.92 20.80
N TRP A 268 10.97 4.91 19.57
CA TRP A 268 11.52 4.13 18.46
C TRP A 268 11.36 4.87 17.12
N GLY A 269 12.39 4.84 16.29
CA GLY A 269 12.42 5.56 15.00
C GLY A 269 12.53 4.63 13.78
N ALA A 270 12.49 5.24 12.60
CA ALA A 270 12.34 4.51 11.35
C ALA A 270 13.61 3.76 10.90
N GLY A 271 13.41 2.53 10.40
CA GLY A 271 14.46 1.67 9.86
C GLY A 271 14.89 2.02 8.43
N LEU A 272 15.71 1.16 7.81
CA LEU A 272 16.18 1.33 6.42
C LEU A 272 15.02 1.31 5.40
N ARG A 273 13.98 0.50 5.66
CA ARG A 273 12.82 0.38 4.77
C ARG A 273 12.11 1.72 4.56
N ALA A 274 12.10 2.61 5.56
CA ALA A 274 11.52 3.94 5.39
C ALA A 274 12.21 4.73 4.27
N ALA A 275 13.54 4.75 4.24
CA ALA A 275 14.27 5.43 3.16
C ALA A 275 14.01 4.78 1.80
N GLN A 276 13.94 3.46 1.74
CA GLN A 276 13.63 2.73 0.50
C GLN A 276 12.23 3.06 -0.02
N PHE A 277 11.22 3.07 0.86
CA PHE A 277 9.84 3.36 0.50
C PHE A 277 9.61 4.82 0.15
N MET A 278 10.26 5.77 0.85
CA MET A 278 10.24 7.17 0.44
C MET A 278 10.81 7.35 -0.97
N VAL A 279 11.94 6.70 -1.29
CA VAL A 279 12.55 6.78 -2.63
C VAL A 279 11.67 6.11 -3.70
N LEU A 280 11.13 4.92 -3.44
CA LEU A 280 10.24 4.25 -4.40
C LEU A 280 8.97 5.06 -4.64
N GLY A 281 8.33 5.57 -3.58
CA GLY A 281 7.17 6.44 -3.70
C GLY A 281 7.48 7.73 -4.46
N ALA A 282 8.65 8.33 -4.20
CA ALA A 282 9.10 9.54 -4.88
C ALA A 282 9.34 9.32 -6.39
N LYS A 283 9.86 8.14 -6.78
CA LYS A 283 10.01 7.75 -8.19
C LYS A 283 8.66 7.62 -8.90
N VAL A 284 7.68 6.99 -8.25
CA VAL A 284 6.31 6.90 -8.80
C VAL A 284 5.71 8.30 -8.92
N ARG A 285 5.81 9.10 -7.86
CA ARG A 285 5.26 10.47 -7.84
C ARG A 285 5.84 11.33 -8.97
N ALA A 286 7.15 11.28 -9.19
CA ALA A 286 7.79 11.96 -10.30
C ALA A 286 7.19 11.56 -11.66
N LEU A 287 6.99 10.24 -11.89
CA LEU A 287 6.37 9.74 -13.12
C LEU A 287 4.91 10.19 -13.28
N LEU A 288 4.12 10.18 -12.20
CA LEU A 288 2.73 10.65 -12.20
C LEU A 288 2.60 12.17 -12.39
N GLU A 289 3.66 12.92 -12.11
CA GLU A 289 3.77 14.37 -12.36
C GLU A 289 4.50 14.69 -13.68
N ASP A 290 4.58 13.73 -14.62
CA ASP A 290 5.17 13.90 -15.95
C ASP A 290 6.70 14.15 -15.96
N ARG A 291 7.38 13.90 -14.85
CA ARG A 291 8.83 14.11 -14.69
C ARG A 291 9.60 12.80 -14.83
N SER A 292 10.76 12.88 -15.49
CA SER A 292 11.70 11.76 -15.69
C SER A 292 12.77 11.65 -14.59
N HIS A 293 12.75 12.54 -13.61
CA HIS A 293 13.69 12.58 -12.49
C HIS A 293 12.96 12.97 -11.20
N VAL A 294 13.49 12.47 -10.09
CA VAL A 294 12.96 12.72 -8.75
C VAL A 294 13.47 14.06 -8.22
N LEU A 295 12.61 14.78 -7.50
CA LEU A 295 12.94 15.99 -6.76
C LEU A 295 12.92 15.71 -5.24
N ILE A 296 13.50 16.60 -4.44
CA ILE A 296 13.50 16.46 -2.97
C ILE A 296 12.07 16.53 -2.42
N GLU A 297 11.24 17.35 -3.06
CA GLU A 297 9.83 17.57 -2.77
C GLU A 297 9.03 16.26 -2.88
N ASP A 298 9.41 15.37 -3.78
CA ASP A 298 8.79 14.05 -3.91
C ASP A 298 9.07 13.18 -2.69
N VAL A 299 10.32 13.18 -2.22
CA VAL A 299 10.72 12.45 -1.00
C VAL A 299 10.02 13.02 0.23
N LYS A 300 9.92 14.35 0.31
CA LYS A 300 9.20 15.03 1.41
C LYS A 300 7.72 14.67 1.41
N ALA A 301 7.06 14.64 0.26
CA ALA A 301 5.67 14.25 0.14
C ALA A 301 5.42 12.82 0.64
N MET A 302 6.37 11.91 0.44
CA MET A 302 6.26 10.51 0.90
C MET A 302 6.62 10.31 2.37
N ALA A 303 7.15 11.34 3.06
CA ALA A 303 7.65 11.21 4.42
C ALA A 303 6.55 10.85 5.42
N ILE A 304 5.44 11.58 5.39
CA ILE A 304 4.32 11.39 6.30
C ILE A 304 3.73 9.97 6.19
N PRO A 305 3.24 9.52 5.01
CA PRO A 305 2.65 8.19 4.90
C PRO A 305 3.66 7.06 5.16
N THR A 306 4.96 7.29 4.95
CA THR A 306 5.99 6.29 5.24
C THR A 306 6.38 6.22 6.72
N LEU A 307 6.51 7.36 7.40
CA LEU A 307 7.07 7.42 8.76
C LEU A 307 5.99 7.22 9.85
N ARG A 308 4.72 7.48 9.54
CA ARG A 308 3.60 7.45 10.49
C ARG A 308 3.53 6.19 11.35
N HIS A 309 3.69 5.00 10.76
CA HIS A 309 3.66 3.72 11.47
C HIS A 309 5.05 3.20 11.86
N ARG A 310 6.09 4.01 11.67
CA ARG A 310 7.51 3.66 11.95
C ARG A 310 8.13 4.50 13.06
N ILE A 311 7.39 5.48 13.56
CA ILE A 311 7.78 6.31 14.70
C ILE A 311 6.83 5.96 15.84
N LEU A 312 7.41 5.49 16.94
CA LEU A 312 6.67 5.23 18.18
C LEU A 312 6.95 6.38 19.15
N THR A 313 5.88 7.02 19.61
CA THR A 313 5.94 8.05 20.65
C THR A 313 6.21 7.43 22.03
N ASN A 314 6.68 8.24 22.97
CA ASN A 314 6.76 7.86 24.37
C ASN A 314 5.59 8.46 25.17
N TYR A 315 5.43 8.02 26.42
CA TYR A 315 4.38 8.52 27.33
C TYR A 315 4.37 10.04 27.52
N ARG A 316 5.53 10.70 27.38
CA ARG A 316 5.62 12.15 27.51
C ARG A 316 4.96 12.85 26.32
N ALA A 317 5.23 12.37 25.10
CA ALA A 317 4.57 12.87 23.90
C ALA A 317 3.04 12.69 23.99
N GLU A 318 2.58 11.55 24.49
CA GLU A 318 1.16 11.29 24.72
C GLU A 318 0.56 12.27 25.75
N ALA A 319 1.23 12.48 26.89
CA ALA A 319 0.79 13.41 27.92
C ALA A 319 0.72 14.87 27.43
N GLU A 320 1.64 15.26 26.54
CA GLU A 320 1.68 16.58 25.90
C GLU A 320 0.79 16.66 24.63
N SER A 321 0.04 15.59 24.30
CA SER A 321 -0.81 15.49 23.09
C SER A 321 -0.05 15.76 21.78
N ILE A 322 1.22 15.39 21.74
CA ILE A 322 2.07 15.49 20.54
C ILE A 322 1.80 14.29 19.63
N THR A 323 1.30 14.56 18.42
CA THR A 323 0.99 13.52 17.43
C THR A 323 2.23 13.12 16.62
N VAL A 324 2.23 11.89 16.09
CA VAL A 324 3.30 11.41 15.21
C VAL A 324 3.42 12.29 13.97
N GLU A 325 2.30 12.74 13.40
CA GLU A 325 2.25 13.67 12.26
C GLU A 325 3.00 14.97 12.58
N SER A 326 2.75 15.57 13.74
CA SER A 326 3.42 16.81 14.15
C SER A 326 4.94 16.63 14.30
N ILE A 327 5.38 15.45 14.77
CA ILE A 327 6.79 15.08 14.87
C ILE A 327 7.41 14.99 13.46
N ILE A 328 6.72 14.36 12.52
CA ILE A 328 7.20 14.21 11.13
C ILE A 328 7.27 15.57 10.42
N GLU A 329 6.27 16.44 10.61
CA GLU A 329 6.29 17.81 10.07
C GLU A 329 7.46 18.62 10.60
N ARG A 330 7.73 18.53 11.91
CA ARG A 330 8.90 19.17 12.53
C ARG A 330 10.21 18.58 12.01
N LEU A 331 10.26 17.28 11.76
CA LEU A 331 11.40 16.60 11.18
C LEU A 331 11.68 17.09 9.75
N LEU A 332 10.64 17.24 8.92
CA LEU A 332 10.71 17.77 7.56
C LEU A 332 11.32 19.18 7.54
N GLN A 333 10.91 20.04 8.48
CA GLN A 333 11.45 21.39 8.62
C GLN A 333 12.92 21.37 9.05
N HIS A 334 13.28 20.51 10.01
CA HIS A 334 14.65 20.41 10.51
C HIS A 334 15.63 19.93 9.42
N VAL A 335 15.30 18.85 8.70
CA VAL A 335 16.19 18.29 7.66
C VAL A 335 16.25 19.18 6.42
N ALA A 336 15.25 20.04 6.17
CA ALA A 336 15.34 21.05 5.13
C ALA A 336 16.35 22.17 5.46
N SER A 337 16.62 22.41 6.74
CA SER A 337 17.49 23.48 7.24
C SER A 337 18.95 23.05 7.54
N ALA A 338 19.26 21.75 7.44
CA ALA A 338 20.52 21.14 7.90
C ALA A 338 21.34 20.48 6.78
#